data_AF-A0A6P1ZHY3-F1
#
_entry.id   AF-A0A6P1ZHY3-F1
#
_cell.length_a   1.000
_cell.length_b   1.000
_cell.length_c   1.000
_cell.angle_alpha   90.00
_cell.angle_beta   90.00
_cell.angle_gamma   90.00
#
_symmetry.space_group_name_H-M   'P 1'
#
loop_
_entity.id
_entity.type
_entity.pdbx_description
1 polymer ?
#
loop_
_entity_poly.entity_id
_entity_poly.type
_entity_poly.pdbx_seq_one_letter_code
_entity_poly.pdbx_strand_id
1 'polypeptide(L)'
;MELTRQMIASGAPLEEKVGYSRAVRVGPFVYVGGTTATDSEGNVACPGDAYGQAKNIFEKIGDALELAGSRYSDVVRVRTYITDISKAGDCIRAYSEYFKKIKPITTMCEIKGLFRPEQIVEIEVDAVIGSST
;
A
#
# COMPACT_ATOMS: atom_id res chain seq x y z
N MET A 1 -25.81 5.89 -12.74
CA MET A 1 -25.01 6.94 -12.06
C MET A 1 -23.66 6.95 -12.74
N GLU A 2 -23.19 8.12 -13.19
CA GLU A 2 -21.86 8.23 -13.80
C GLU A 2 -20.80 8.18 -12.70
N LEU A 3 -19.76 7.36 -12.87
CA LEU A 3 -18.67 7.25 -11.91
C LEU A 3 -17.54 8.20 -12.32
N THR A 4 -17.23 9.18 -11.48
CA THR A 4 -16.10 10.10 -11.72
C THR A 4 -14.78 9.45 -11.35
N ARG A 5 -13.78 9.55 -12.24
CA ARG A 5 -12.41 9.10 -12.02
C ARG A 5 -11.52 10.23 -11.50
N GLN A 6 -10.72 9.94 -10.49
CA GLN A 6 -9.67 10.82 -9.97
C GLN A 6 -8.36 10.03 -9.85
N MET A 7 -7.25 10.63 -10.29
CA MET A 7 -5.90 10.08 -10.13
C MET A 7 -5.22 10.76 -8.94
N ILE A 8 -4.57 9.98 -8.10
CA ILE A 8 -3.83 10.45 -6.94
C ILE A 8 -2.35 10.12 -7.17
N ALA A 9 -1.52 11.16 -7.21
CA ALA A 9 -0.07 11.03 -7.30
C ALA A 9 0.55 11.12 -5.90
N SER A 10 1.63 10.37 -5.65
CA SER A 10 2.46 10.55 -4.46
C SER A 10 3.59 11.56 -4.67
N GLY A 11 3.85 11.97 -5.91
CA GLY A 11 4.97 12.82 -6.27
C GLY A 11 6.30 12.08 -6.45
N ALA A 12 6.29 10.74 -6.31
CA ALA A 12 7.48 9.93 -6.58
C ALA A 12 7.93 10.09 -8.05
N PRO A 13 9.22 10.34 -8.33
CA PRO A 13 9.71 10.58 -9.70
C PRO A 13 9.38 9.48 -10.72
N LEU A 14 9.19 8.24 -10.24
CA LEU A 14 8.87 7.11 -11.09
C LEU A 14 7.44 7.16 -11.64
N GLU A 15 6.49 7.77 -10.94
CA GLU A 15 5.09 7.87 -11.36
C GLU A 15 4.95 8.61 -12.69
N GLU A 16 5.61 9.75 -12.81
CA GLU A 16 5.64 10.54 -14.04
C GLU A 16 6.43 9.82 -15.15
N LYS A 17 7.59 9.24 -14.81
CA LYS A 17 8.46 8.57 -15.78
C LYS A 17 7.82 7.33 -16.41
N VAL A 18 7.03 6.58 -15.63
CA VAL A 18 6.44 5.29 -16.05
C VAL A 18 4.98 5.43 -16.47
N GLY A 19 4.23 6.39 -15.91
CA GLY A 19 2.83 6.61 -16.23
C GLY A 19 1.87 5.79 -15.36
N TYR A 20 2.06 5.80 -14.04
CA TYR A 20 1.11 5.23 -13.08
C TYR A 20 0.79 6.20 -11.95
N SER A 21 -0.38 6.05 -11.33
CA SER A 21 -0.80 6.82 -10.16
C SER A 21 -0.57 6.00 -8.89
N ARG A 22 -0.24 6.65 -7.76
CA ARG A 22 -0.22 5.99 -6.44
C ARG A 22 -1.56 5.33 -6.12
N ALA A 23 -2.65 6.05 -6.41
CA ALA A 23 -4.00 5.53 -6.30
C ALA A 23 -4.92 6.07 -7.39
N VAL A 24 -6.00 5.34 -7.66
CA VAL A 24 -7.09 5.79 -8.52
C VAL A 24 -8.39 5.62 -7.77
N ARG A 25 -9.21 6.68 -7.76
CA ARG A 25 -10.58 6.65 -7.27
C ARG A 25 -11.56 6.63 -8.43
N VAL A 26 -12.60 5.80 -8.33
CA VAL A 26 -13.73 5.74 -9.26
C VAL A 26 -15.03 5.68 -8.44
N GLY A 27 -15.76 6.80 -8.34
CA GLY A 27 -16.91 6.90 -7.44
C GLY A 27 -16.50 6.62 -5.97
N PRO A 28 -17.09 5.60 -5.29
CA PRO A 28 -16.71 5.24 -3.92
C PRO A 28 -15.50 4.29 -3.84
N PHE A 29 -15.05 3.73 -4.96
CA PHE A 29 -13.96 2.74 -4.97
C PHE A 29 -12.61 3.43 -5.04
N VAL A 30 -11.68 3.06 -4.16
CA VAL A 30 -10.31 3.55 -4.13
C VAL A 30 -9.37 2.37 -4.24
N TYR A 31 -8.45 2.44 -5.21
CA TYR A 31 -7.45 1.40 -5.47
C TYR A 31 -6.07 2.01 -5.28
N VAL A 32 -5.30 1.51 -4.32
CA VAL A 32 -3.90 1.90 -4.09
C VAL A 32 -3.02 0.84 -4.72
N GLY A 33 -2.19 1.26 -5.67
CA GLY A 33 -1.27 0.37 -6.38
C GLY A 33 -0.14 -0.16 -5.50
N GLY A 34 0.64 -1.07 -6.07
CA GLY A 34 1.80 -1.66 -5.42
C GLY A 34 2.72 -0.60 -4.81
N THR A 35 2.88 -0.66 -3.49
CA THR A 35 3.63 0.31 -2.71
C THR A 35 4.79 -0.35 -2.00
N THR A 36 5.98 0.18 -2.25
CA THR A 36 7.24 -0.24 -1.63
C THR A 36 7.81 0.88 -0.77
N ALA A 37 8.65 0.50 0.20
CA ALA A 37 9.29 1.43 1.11
C ALA A 37 10.38 2.22 0.37
N THR A 38 10.12 3.49 0.13
CA THR A 38 11.09 4.40 -0.49
C THR A 38 11.00 5.77 0.16
N ASP A 39 12.14 6.43 0.27
CA ASP A 39 12.23 7.83 0.66
C ASP A 39 11.79 8.77 -0.49
N SER A 40 11.88 10.09 -0.24
CA SER A 40 11.54 11.14 -1.20
C SER A 40 12.46 11.20 -2.42
N GLU A 41 13.67 10.67 -2.31
CA GLU A 41 14.64 10.59 -3.40
C GLU A 41 14.46 9.32 -4.24
N GLY A 42 13.63 8.38 -3.76
CA GLY A 42 13.34 7.11 -4.40
C GLY A 42 14.31 5.99 -4.03
N ASN A 43 15.17 6.18 -3.02
CA ASN A 43 15.99 5.12 -2.45
C ASN A 43 15.13 4.20 -1.57
N VAL A 44 15.57 2.96 -1.37
CA VAL A 44 14.85 2.01 -0.50
C VAL A 44 14.97 2.46 0.96
N ALA A 45 13.81 2.66 1.60
CA ALA A 45 13.75 2.95 3.03
C ALA A 45 13.82 1.64 3.84
N CYS A 46 14.37 1.71 5.07
CA CYS A 46 14.48 0.57 5.99
C CYS A 46 15.13 -0.68 5.36
N PRO A 47 16.33 -0.59 4.76
CA PRO A 47 16.97 -1.75 4.12
C PRO A 47 17.21 -2.86 5.14
N GLY A 48 16.80 -4.09 4.80
CA GLY A 48 16.92 -5.26 5.67
C GLY A 48 15.82 -5.42 6.74
N ASP A 49 15.06 -4.36 7.03
CA ASP A 49 14.03 -4.32 8.06
C ASP A 49 12.62 -4.46 7.46
N ALA A 50 12.07 -5.68 7.48
CA ALA A 50 10.75 -5.97 6.93
C ALA A 50 9.60 -5.24 7.67
N TYR A 51 9.74 -5.04 8.99
CA TYR A 51 8.75 -4.32 9.78
C TYR A 51 8.77 -2.83 9.42
N GLY A 52 9.96 -2.23 9.40
CA GLY A 52 10.15 -0.83 9.01
C GLY A 52 9.66 -0.55 7.59
N GLN A 53 9.95 -1.45 6.64
CA GLN A 53 9.42 -1.33 5.28
C GLN A 53 7.90 -1.40 5.24
N ALA A 54 7.30 -2.41 5.89
CA ALA A 54 5.84 -2.55 5.92
C ALA A 54 5.17 -1.33 6.56
N LYS A 55 5.72 -0.80 7.65
CA LYS A 55 5.20 0.41 8.32
C LYS A 55 5.27 1.63 7.40
N ASN A 56 6.42 1.89 6.79
CA ASN A 56 6.58 2.99 5.83
C ASN A 56 5.60 2.87 4.65
N ILE A 57 5.37 1.64 4.17
CA ILE A 57 4.40 1.38 3.11
C ILE A 57 2.98 1.69 3.56
N PHE A 58 2.58 1.27 4.75
CA PHE A 58 1.25 1.58 5.27
C PHE A 58 1.04 3.08 5.45
N GLU A 59 2.03 3.82 5.95
CA GLU A 59 1.98 5.29 6.03
C GLU A 59 1.71 5.93 4.66
N LYS A 60 2.45 5.52 3.63
CA LYS A 60 2.25 6.00 2.24
C LYS A 60 0.89 5.62 1.68
N ILE A 61 0.37 4.45 2.03
CA ILE A 61 -0.99 4.01 1.67
C ILE A 61 -2.01 4.91 2.38
N GLY A 62 -1.80 5.26 3.65
CA GLY A 62 -2.63 6.21 4.39
C GLY A 62 -2.74 7.55 3.69
N ASP A 63 -1.61 8.15 3.32
CA ASP A 63 -1.57 9.42 2.59
C ASP A 63 -2.37 9.34 1.28
N ALA A 64 -2.22 8.25 0.53
CA ALA A 64 -2.94 8.03 -0.71
C ALA A 64 -4.46 7.88 -0.50
N LEU A 65 -4.88 7.18 0.57
CA LEU A 65 -6.28 7.05 0.95
C LEU A 65 -6.87 8.41 1.33
N GLU A 66 -6.16 9.21 2.13
CA GLU A 66 -6.61 10.53 2.55
C GLU A 66 -6.78 11.49 1.36
N LEU A 67 -5.82 11.53 0.44
CA LEU A 67 -5.90 12.32 -0.80
C LEU A 67 -7.06 11.88 -1.71
N ALA A 68 -7.48 10.61 -1.63
CA ALA A 68 -8.63 10.08 -2.33
C ALA A 68 -9.98 10.36 -1.60
N GLY A 69 -9.94 10.90 -0.37
CA GLY A 69 -11.12 11.11 0.48
C GLY A 69 -11.59 9.83 1.18
N SER A 70 -10.69 8.88 1.39
CA SER A 70 -10.89 7.62 2.12
C SER A 70 -10.03 7.59 3.39
N ARG A 71 -10.00 6.46 4.09
CA ARG A 71 -9.28 6.23 5.34
C ARG A 71 -9.06 4.74 5.55
N TYR A 72 -8.17 4.34 6.47
CA TYR A 72 -7.92 2.92 6.74
C TYR A 72 -9.20 2.12 7.04
N SER A 73 -10.18 2.68 7.75
CA SER A 73 -11.42 1.96 8.08
C SER A 73 -12.32 1.68 6.88
N ASP A 74 -12.06 2.30 5.73
CA ASP A 74 -12.76 1.99 4.47
C ASP A 74 -12.06 0.87 3.68
N VAL A 75 -10.88 0.42 4.13
CA VAL A 75 -10.12 -0.65 3.48
C VAL A 75 -10.86 -1.96 3.63
N VAL A 76 -11.13 -2.61 2.49
CA VAL A 76 -11.81 -3.89 2.44
C VAL A 76 -10.86 -5.03 2.09
N ARG A 77 -9.74 -4.75 1.41
CA ARG A 77 -8.75 -5.76 1.02
C ARG A 77 -7.32 -5.25 1.11
N VAL A 78 -6.43 -6.11 1.59
CA VAL A 78 -4.97 -5.91 1.55
C VAL A 78 -4.32 -7.10 0.83
N ARG A 79 -3.41 -6.82 -0.10
CA ARG A 79 -2.57 -7.84 -0.74
C ARG A 79 -1.11 -7.52 -0.43
N THR A 80 -0.37 -8.50 0.05
CA THR A 80 1.04 -8.36 0.42
C THR A 80 1.88 -9.36 -0.36
N TYR A 81 2.94 -8.86 -1.01
CA TYR A 81 3.94 -9.67 -1.69
C TYR A 81 5.26 -9.53 -0.93
N ILE A 82 5.86 -10.65 -0.53
CA ILE A 82 7.10 -10.66 0.26
C ILE A 82 8.16 -11.51 -0.45
N THR A 83 9.42 -11.12 -0.39
CA THR A 83 10.53 -11.84 -1.05
C THR A 83 11.12 -12.97 -0.20
N ASP A 84 10.88 -12.93 1.11
CA ASP A 84 11.31 -13.91 2.10
C ASP A 84 10.22 -14.09 3.16
N ILE A 85 9.48 -15.19 3.05
CA ILE A 85 8.34 -15.51 3.92
C ILE A 85 8.76 -15.73 5.37
N SER A 86 10.04 -16.01 5.64
CA SER A 86 10.54 -16.12 7.02
C SER A 86 10.40 -14.79 7.78
N LYS A 87 10.33 -13.66 7.07
CA LYS A 87 10.10 -12.31 7.61
C LYS A 87 8.63 -11.92 7.72
N ALA A 88 7.70 -12.81 7.37
CA ALA A 88 6.26 -12.52 7.38
C ALA A 88 5.74 -12.03 8.75
N GLY A 89 6.31 -12.54 9.84
CA GLY A 89 5.93 -12.13 11.21
C GLY A 89 6.12 -10.62 11.45
N ASP A 90 7.16 -10.02 10.88
CA ASP A 90 7.40 -8.58 10.98
C ASP A 90 6.40 -7.76 10.18
N CYS A 91 6.07 -8.20 8.96
CA CYS A 91 5.04 -7.56 8.16
C CYS A 91 3.64 -7.69 8.80
N ILE A 92 3.32 -8.85 9.40
CA ILE A 92 2.06 -9.09 10.13
C ILE A 92 1.97 -8.19 11.37
N ARG A 93 3.09 -7.99 12.08
CA ARG A 93 3.15 -7.07 13.22
C ARG A 93 2.82 -5.65 12.80
N ALA A 94 3.44 -5.14 11.73
CA ALA A 94 3.13 -3.82 11.18
C ALA A 94 1.66 -3.75 10.72
N TYR A 95 1.17 -4.71 9.94
CA TYR A 95 -0.23 -4.78 9.49
C TYR A 95 -1.23 -4.68 10.65
N SER A 96 -0.94 -5.35 11.76
CA SER A 96 -1.83 -5.38 12.93
C SER A 96 -1.98 -4.02 13.62
N GLU A 97 -1.01 -3.12 13.48
CA GLU A 97 -1.11 -1.76 14.02
C GLU A 97 -2.22 -0.96 13.31
N TYR A 98 -2.43 -1.20 12.01
CA TYR A 98 -3.43 -0.50 11.20
C TYR A 98 -4.77 -1.25 11.14
N PHE A 99 -4.75 -2.57 10.94
CA PHE A 99 -5.93 -3.31 10.49
C PHE A 99 -6.54 -4.29 11.50
N LYS A 100 -5.95 -4.48 12.69
CA LYS A 100 -6.43 -5.47 13.68
C LYS A 100 -7.91 -5.30 14.07
N LYS A 101 -8.39 -4.05 14.15
CA LYS A 101 -9.81 -3.75 14.44
C LYS A 101 -10.68 -3.69 13.18
N ILE A 102 -10.10 -3.27 12.06
CA ILE A 102 -10.80 -3.05 10.78
C ILE A 102 -11.11 -4.38 10.08
N LYS A 103 -10.19 -5.35 10.18
CA LYS A 103 -10.33 -6.71 9.66
C LYS A 103 -10.72 -6.78 8.16
N PRO A 104 -9.98 -6.11 7.25
CA PRO A 104 -10.15 -6.35 5.83
C PRO A 104 -9.77 -7.78 5.47
N ILE A 105 -10.28 -8.29 4.34
CA ILE A 105 -9.75 -9.53 3.79
C ILE A 105 -8.28 -9.34 3.41
N THR A 106 -7.45 -10.36 3.63
CA THR A 106 -6.00 -10.24 3.44
C THR A 106 -5.42 -11.47 2.76
N THR A 107 -4.46 -11.23 1.86
CA THR A 107 -3.65 -12.27 1.21
C THR A 107 -2.19 -11.88 1.34
N MET A 108 -1.33 -12.84 1.68
CA MET A 108 0.12 -12.69 1.65
C MET A 108 0.73 -13.83 0.84
N CYS A 109 1.58 -13.49 -0.13
CA CYS A 109 2.27 -14.45 -0.98
C CYS A 109 3.78 -14.19 -1.00
N GLU A 110 4.58 -15.25 -0.93
CA GLU A 110 6.00 -15.16 -1.25
C GLU A 110 6.19 -15.07 -2.77
N ILE A 111 7.08 -14.19 -3.23
CA ILE A 111 7.45 -14.00 -4.63
C ILE A 111 8.97 -13.99 -4.79
N LYS A 112 9.45 -14.20 -6.03
CA LYS A 112 10.89 -14.31 -6.31
C LYS A 112 11.68 -13.02 -6.04
N GLY A 113 11.07 -11.86 -6.19
CA GLY A 113 11.77 -10.58 -6.06
C GLY A 113 10.87 -9.39 -6.40
N LEU A 114 11.31 -8.20 -5.96
CA LEU A 114 10.68 -6.91 -6.19
C LEU A 114 11.52 -6.04 -7.13
N PHE A 115 11.08 -4.80 -7.38
CA PHE A 115 11.75 -3.89 -8.31
C PHE A 115 13.21 -3.61 -7.94
N ARG A 116 13.56 -3.59 -6.64
CA ARG A 116 14.94 -3.47 -6.14
C ARG A 116 15.30 -4.61 -5.18
N PRO A 117 16.54 -5.11 -5.18
CA PRO A 117 16.96 -6.21 -4.30
C PRO A 117 16.76 -5.95 -2.80
N GLU A 118 16.86 -4.71 -2.36
CA GLU A 118 16.72 -4.30 -0.96
C GLU A 118 15.26 -4.22 -0.50
N GLN A 119 14.30 -4.27 -1.45
CA GLN A 119 12.88 -4.31 -1.14
C GLN A 119 12.50 -5.73 -0.71
N ILE A 120 11.88 -5.81 0.47
CA ILE A 120 11.43 -7.07 1.06
C ILE A 120 9.94 -7.26 0.84
N VAL A 121 9.17 -6.18 0.86
CA VAL A 121 7.71 -6.24 0.85
C VAL A 121 7.11 -5.15 -0.04
N GLU A 122 6.04 -5.51 -0.75
CA GLU A 122 5.18 -4.63 -1.53
C GLU A 122 3.72 -4.89 -1.15
N ILE A 123 2.93 -3.82 -1.02
CA ILE A 123 1.54 -3.90 -0.55
C ILE A 123 0.61 -3.11 -1.47
N GLU A 124 -0.55 -3.70 -1.75
CA GLU A 124 -1.69 -3.08 -2.43
C GLU A 124 -2.91 -3.07 -1.51
N VAL A 125 -3.81 -2.10 -1.73
CA VAL A 125 -5.03 -1.95 -0.94
C VAL A 125 -6.23 -1.56 -1.82
N ASP A 126 -7.37 -2.21 -1.59
CA ASP A 126 -8.66 -1.79 -2.12
C ASP A 126 -9.53 -1.24 -0.97
N ALA A 127 -10.14 -0.08 -1.17
CA ALA A 127 -11.03 0.58 -0.20
C ALA A 127 -12.36 1.02 -0.83
N VAL A 128 -13.40 1.12 -0.01
CA VAL A 128 -14.73 1.59 -0.41
C VAL A 128 -15.18 2.67 0.55
N ILE A 129 -15.21 3.91 0.08
CA ILE A 129 -15.58 5.08 0.90
C ILE A 129 -16.98 4.88 1.49
N GLY A 130 -17.08 5.01 2.81
CA GLY A 130 -18.35 4.87 3.54
C GLY A 130 -18.71 3.42 3.88
N SER A 131 -17.82 2.46 3.65
CA SER A 131 -17.98 1.07 4.10
C SER A 131 -17.60 0.85 5.57
N SER A 132 -16.94 1.82 6.21
CA SER A 132 -16.60 1.76 7.62
C SER A 132 -17.84 1.54 8.48
N THR A 133 -17.83 0.49 9.29
CA THR A 133 -18.89 0.18 10.28
C THR A 133 -18.55 0.75 11.65
#